data_AF-A0A5S9M9P2-F1
#
_entry.id   AF-A0A5S9M9P2-F1
#
_cell.length_a   1.000
_cell.length_b   1.000
_cell.length_c   1.000
_cell.angle_alpha   90.00
_cell.angle_beta   90.00
_cell.angle_gamma   90.00
#
_symmetry.space_group_name_H-M   'P 1'
#
loop_
_entity.id
_entity.type
_entity.pdbx_description
1 polymer ?
#
loop_
_entity_poly.entity_id
_entity_poly.type
_entity_poly.pdbx_seq_one_letter_code
_entity_poly.pdbx_strand_id
1 'polypeptide(L)'
;MSRAYEYIRAFPEAKVLVVACELCSLTFQPQDQSKSNLIGTSLFGDGTAAVLLTGEKGVSEYADLKTVPRVIGTQSVTMKESEDVMGWEFTSDGFRVIFSRDIPSIISGWLKEQVDQFLEQQGYSAEDLSVFLAHPGGKKSD
;
A
#
# COMPACT_ATOMS: atom_id res chain seq x y z
N MET A 1 2.75 5.92 -4.31
CA MET A 1 2.77 7.38 -4.03
C MET A 1 4.18 7.92 -3.75
N SER A 2 5.08 7.22 -3.04
CA SER A 2 6.41 7.75 -2.65
C SER A 2 7.25 8.31 -3.80
N ARG A 3 7.31 7.61 -4.95
CA ARG A 3 8.05 8.11 -6.13
C ARG A 3 7.47 9.39 -6.72
N ALA A 4 6.14 9.52 -6.73
CA ALA A 4 5.49 10.74 -7.16
C ALA A 4 5.78 11.90 -6.18
N TYR A 5 5.78 11.63 -4.87
CA TYR A 5 6.16 12.61 -3.85
C TYR A 5 7.61 13.09 -4.01
N GLU A 6 8.56 12.17 -4.20
CA GLU A 6 9.95 12.51 -4.48
C GLU A 6 10.10 13.35 -5.75
N TYR A 7 9.34 13.02 -6.81
CA TYR A 7 9.36 13.76 -8.07
C TYR A 7 8.87 15.19 -7.90
N ILE A 8 7.70 15.41 -7.28
CA ILE A 8 7.16 16.77 -7.09
C ILE A 8 7.99 17.60 -6.09
N ARG A 9 8.73 16.95 -5.18
CA ARG A 9 9.72 17.60 -4.32
C ARG A 9 10.91 18.12 -5.12
N ALA A 10 11.38 17.35 -6.09
CA ALA A 10 12.48 17.76 -6.98
C ALA A 10 12.03 18.81 -8.02
N PHE A 11 10.76 18.76 -8.44
CA PHE A 11 10.18 19.65 -9.45
C PHE A 11 8.90 20.35 -8.90
N PRO A 12 9.02 21.51 -8.22
CA PRO A 12 7.93 22.12 -7.47
C PRO A 12 6.71 22.60 -8.29
N GLU A 13 6.82 22.68 -9.61
CA GLU A 13 5.71 23.02 -10.52
C GLU A 13 5.08 21.78 -11.18
N ALA A 14 5.67 20.59 -10.98
CA ALA A 14 5.22 19.38 -11.63
C ALA A 14 3.87 18.89 -11.09
N LYS A 15 3.14 18.21 -11.97
CA LYS A 15 1.89 17.53 -11.67
C LYS A 15 2.06 16.06 -12.07
N VAL A 16 1.80 15.14 -11.16
CA VAL A 16 2.00 13.71 -11.35
C VAL A 16 0.69 12.98 -11.08
N LEU A 17 0.12 12.38 -12.12
CA LEU A 17 -1.02 11.48 -11.98
C LEU A 17 -0.51 10.07 -11.67
N VAL A 18 -0.85 9.55 -10.49
CA VAL A 18 -0.59 8.17 -10.10
C VAL A 18 -1.87 7.38 -10.31
N VAL A 19 -1.78 6.32 -11.11
CA VAL A 19 -2.89 5.37 -11.34
C VAL A 19 -2.48 4.02 -10.79
N ALA A 20 -3.31 3.45 -9.92
CA ALA A 20 -3.21 2.06 -9.48
C ALA A 20 -4.37 1.30 -10.11
N CYS A 21 -4.07 0.29 -10.93
CA CYS A 21 -5.04 -0.56 -11.60
C CYS A 21 -4.67 -2.02 -11.28
N GLU A 22 -5.57 -2.70 -10.59
CA GLU A 22 -5.40 -4.09 -10.16
C GLU A 22 -6.50 -4.93 -10.80
N LEU A 23 -6.12 -5.99 -11.50
CA LEU A 23 -7.02 -6.92 -12.17
C LEU A 23 -6.80 -8.33 -11.60
N CYS A 24 -7.05 -8.48 -10.30
CA CYS A 24 -6.83 -9.72 -9.56
C CYS A 24 -7.65 -10.91 -10.08
N SER A 25 -8.78 -10.67 -10.75
CA SER A 25 -9.56 -11.72 -11.41
C SER A 25 -8.73 -12.50 -12.45
N LEU A 26 -7.69 -11.90 -13.02
CA LEU A 26 -6.77 -12.55 -13.96
C LEU A 26 -5.88 -13.60 -13.28
N THR A 27 -5.75 -13.57 -11.95
CA THR A 27 -4.96 -14.57 -11.20
C THR A 27 -5.83 -15.73 -10.70
N PHE A 28 -7.12 -15.77 -11.05
CA PHE A 28 -8.01 -16.85 -10.64
C PHE A 28 -7.61 -18.17 -11.31
N GLN A 29 -7.36 -19.20 -10.49
CA GLN A 29 -7.05 -20.55 -10.97
C GLN A 29 -8.21 -21.50 -10.65
N PRO A 30 -9.13 -21.75 -11.61
CA PRO A 30 -10.34 -22.55 -11.35
C PRO A 30 -10.03 -24.02 -11.00
N GLN A 31 -8.86 -24.52 -11.40
CA GLN A 31 -8.45 -25.90 -11.15
C GLN A 31 -7.68 -26.07 -9.83
N ASP A 32 -7.26 -24.97 -9.19
CA ASP A 32 -6.57 -25.03 -7.91
C ASP A 32 -7.60 -25.02 -6.76
N GLN A 33 -7.79 -26.18 -6.12
CA GLN A 33 -8.70 -26.32 -4.97
C GLN A 33 -8.01 -26.08 -3.61
N SER A 34 -6.79 -25.53 -3.61
CA SER A 34 -6.07 -25.19 -2.39
C SER A 34 -6.80 -24.16 -1.55
N LYS A 35 -6.59 -24.21 -0.22
CA LYS A 35 -7.16 -23.22 0.71
C LYS A 35 -6.64 -21.81 0.42
N SER A 36 -5.38 -21.67 -0.01
CA SER A 36 -4.78 -20.38 -0.37
C SER A 36 -5.47 -19.78 -1.59
N ASN A 37 -5.74 -20.56 -2.63
CA ASN A 37 -6.45 -20.07 -3.81
C ASN A 37 -7.90 -19.67 -3.50
N LEU A 38 -8.60 -20.45 -2.67
CA LEU A 38 -9.97 -20.11 -2.23
C LEU A 38 -10.00 -18.80 -1.42
N ILE A 39 -9.07 -18.63 -0.47
CA ILE A 39 -8.97 -17.40 0.33
C ILE A 39 -8.61 -16.22 -0.58
N GLY A 40 -7.60 -16.38 -1.44
CA GLY A 40 -7.17 -15.35 -2.39
C GLY A 40 -8.32 -14.90 -3.30
N THR A 41 -9.04 -15.85 -3.90
CA THR A 41 -10.19 -15.56 -4.78
C THR A 41 -11.31 -14.82 -4.05
N SER A 42 -11.52 -15.09 -2.76
CA SER A 42 -12.54 -14.41 -1.95
C SER A 42 -12.10 -13.02 -1.45
N LEU A 43 -10.80 -12.77 -1.39
CA LEU A 43 -10.20 -11.57 -0.79
C LEU A 43 -9.89 -10.50 -1.84
N PHE A 44 -9.41 -10.93 -3.00
CA PHE A 44 -8.98 -10.03 -4.06
C PHE A 44 -10.12 -9.72 -5.04
N GLY A 45 -10.15 -8.47 -5.49
CA GLY A 45 -11.10 -7.99 -6.49
C GLY A 45 -10.45 -6.97 -7.39
N ASP A 46 -11.06 -6.76 -8.55
CA ASP A 46 -10.56 -5.79 -9.53
C ASP A 46 -10.88 -4.37 -9.07
N GLY A 47 -9.96 -3.45 -9.31
CA GLY A 47 -10.11 -2.07 -8.86
C GLY A 47 -9.18 -1.11 -9.59
N THR A 48 -9.59 0.15 -9.67
CA THR A 48 -8.72 1.22 -10.16
C THR A 48 -8.94 2.47 -9.34
N ALA A 49 -7.84 3.13 -8.99
CA ALA A 49 -7.83 4.41 -8.30
C ALA A 49 -6.77 5.32 -8.92
N ALA A 50 -7.01 6.63 -8.84
CA ALA A 50 -6.06 7.62 -9.30
C ALA A 50 -5.95 8.79 -8.31
N VAL A 51 -4.74 9.32 -8.16
CA VAL A 51 -4.46 10.52 -7.35
C VAL A 51 -3.57 11.45 -8.16
N LEU A 52 -3.94 12.72 -8.19
CA LEU A 52 -3.08 13.78 -8.73
C LEU A 52 -2.27 14.39 -7.59
N LEU A 53 -0.94 14.29 -7.69
CA LEU A 53 -0.01 14.98 -6.81
C LEU A 53 0.53 16.21 -7.53
N THR A 54 0.65 17.31 -6.80
CA THR A 54 1.19 18.56 -7.33
C THR A 54 2.33 19.05 -6.46
N GLY A 55 3.37 19.59 -7.07
CA GLY A 55 4.40 20.32 -6.35
C GLY A 55 3.84 21.61 -5.78
N GLU A 56 4.47 22.13 -4.73
CA GLU A 56 3.98 23.27 -3.94
C GLU A 56 3.69 24.53 -4.78
N LYS A 57 4.43 24.76 -5.86
CA LYS A 57 4.22 25.89 -6.79
C LYS A 57 3.19 25.61 -7.87
N GLY A 58 2.83 24.35 -8.09
CA GLY A 58 1.79 23.92 -9.05
C GLY A 58 0.37 23.89 -8.48
N VAL A 59 0.19 24.20 -7.19
CA VAL A 59 -1.10 24.13 -6.46
C VAL A 59 -2.07 25.25 -6.84
N SER A 60 -1.59 26.38 -7.37
CA SER A 60 -2.40 27.59 -7.60
C SER A 60 -3.64 27.36 -8.48
N GLU A 61 -3.61 26.38 -9.38
CA GLU A 61 -4.73 25.98 -10.24
C GLU A 61 -5.83 25.17 -9.52
N TYR A 62 -5.57 24.67 -8.30
CA TYR A 62 -6.48 23.85 -7.50
C TYR A 62 -6.91 24.54 -6.20
N ALA A 63 -6.68 25.85 -6.09
CA ALA A 63 -6.91 26.65 -4.88
C ALA A 63 -8.37 26.66 -4.38
N ASP A 64 -9.33 26.31 -5.24
CA ASP A 64 -10.76 26.27 -4.90
C ASP A 64 -11.18 24.98 -4.16
N LEU A 65 -10.27 24.01 -4.00
CA LEU A 65 -10.56 22.80 -3.22
C LEU A 65 -10.61 23.11 -1.72
N LYS A 66 -11.74 22.81 -1.07
CA LYS A 66 -11.96 23.04 0.37
C LYS A 66 -10.92 22.39 1.28
N THR A 67 -10.32 21.28 0.85
CA THR A 67 -9.28 20.57 1.60
C THR A 67 -8.39 19.82 0.63
N VAL A 68 -7.09 20.10 0.67
CA VAL A 68 -6.08 19.37 -0.10
C VAL A 68 -5.10 18.75 0.89
N PRO A 69 -5.11 17.41 1.07
CA PRO A 69 -4.16 16.75 1.95
C PRO A 69 -2.73 17.01 1.50
N ARG A 70 -1.84 17.30 2.47
CA ARG A 70 -0.40 17.44 2.21
C ARG A 70 0.32 16.18 2.65
N VAL A 71 1.16 15.65 1.78
CA VAL A 71 2.09 14.58 2.15
C VAL A 71 3.28 15.21 2.87
N ILE A 72 3.48 14.84 4.14
CA ILE A 72 4.59 15.35 4.96
C ILE A 72 5.87 14.53 4.78
N GLY A 73 5.75 13.23 4.53
CA GLY A 73 6.85 12.31 4.31
C GLY A 73 6.35 10.95 3.84
N THR A 74 7.28 10.11 3.40
CA THR A 74 7.01 8.72 2.99
C THR A 74 8.17 7.82 3.38
N GLN A 75 7.88 6.59 3.82
CA GLN A 75 8.90 5.59 4.14
C GLN A 75 8.53 4.25 3.50
N SER A 76 9.54 3.44 3.19
CA SER A 76 9.38 2.07 2.75
C SER A 76 10.46 1.22 3.40
N VAL A 77 10.05 0.11 3.99
CA VAL A 77 10.92 -0.81 4.74
C VAL A 77 10.59 -2.24 4.34
N THR A 78 11.61 -3.07 4.21
CA THR A 78 11.48 -4.49 3.88
C THR A 78 11.87 -5.32 5.09
N MET A 79 11.04 -6.30 5.44
CA MET A 79 11.41 -7.30 6.44
C MET A 79 12.41 -8.28 5.81
N LYS A 80 13.48 -8.61 6.52
CA LYS A 80 14.44 -9.64 6.08
C LYS A 80 13.83 -11.03 6.28
N GLU A 81 14.23 -11.99 5.46
CA GLU A 81 13.87 -13.41 5.62
C GLU A 81 12.34 -13.61 5.63
N SER A 82 11.64 -12.89 4.75
CA SER A 82 10.18 -12.87 4.65
C SER A 82 9.66 -13.20 3.26
N GLU A 83 10.51 -13.75 2.40
CA GLU A 83 10.22 -14.01 0.99
C GLU A 83 9.07 -15.02 0.82
N ASP A 84 8.92 -15.97 1.75
CA ASP A 84 7.88 -17.00 1.72
C ASP A 84 6.58 -16.59 2.44
N VAL A 85 6.49 -15.35 2.93
CA VAL A 85 5.34 -14.88 3.72
C VAL A 85 4.15 -14.51 2.84
N MET A 86 4.38 -13.75 1.76
CA MET A 86 3.35 -13.30 0.84
C MET A 86 3.96 -13.08 -0.54
N GLY A 87 3.33 -13.62 -1.58
CA GLY A 87 3.83 -13.44 -2.94
C GLY A 87 3.11 -14.30 -3.97
N TRP A 88 3.81 -14.57 -5.07
CA TRP A 88 3.33 -15.37 -6.18
C TRP A 88 4.35 -16.43 -6.55
N GLU A 89 3.90 -17.67 -6.69
CA GLU A 89 4.64 -18.73 -7.38
C GLU A 89 4.21 -18.72 -8.86
N PHE A 90 5.20 -18.57 -9.74
CA PHE A 90 4.99 -18.55 -11.19
C PHE A 90 5.01 -19.97 -11.73
N THR A 91 3.89 -20.40 -12.31
CA THR A 91 3.70 -21.76 -12.80
C THR A 91 3.24 -21.74 -14.26
N SER A 92 3.29 -22.89 -14.95
CA SER A 92 2.83 -23.02 -16.33
C SER A 92 1.33 -22.73 -16.50
N ASP A 93 0.57 -22.87 -15.42
CA ASP A 93 -0.88 -22.71 -15.30
C ASP A 93 -1.31 -21.34 -14.74
N GLY A 94 -0.36 -20.48 -14.34
CA GLY A 94 -0.62 -19.11 -13.91
C GLY A 94 0.14 -18.68 -12.66
N PHE A 95 -0.39 -17.65 -11.98
CA PHE A 95 0.18 -17.09 -10.74
C PHE A 95 -0.50 -17.74 -9.53
N ARG A 96 0.21 -18.62 -8.81
CA ARG A 96 -0.31 -19.22 -7.58
C ARG A 96 0.00 -18.32 -6.41
N VAL A 97 -1.00 -17.99 -5.61
CA VAL A 97 -0.83 -17.11 -4.45
C VAL A 97 -0.08 -17.83 -3.33
N ILE A 98 0.99 -17.20 -2.83
CA ILE A 98 1.66 -17.57 -1.58
C ILE A 98 1.07 -16.68 -0.50
N PHE A 99 0.50 -17.30 0.53
CA PHE A 99 -0.13 -16.58 1.63
C PHE A 99 0.06 -17.33 2.95
N SER A 100 1.06 -16.91 3.73
CA SER A 100 1.33 -17.49 5.04
C SER A 100 0.22 -17.14 6.04
N ARG A 101 -0.08 -18.09 6.94
CA ARG A 101 -1.01 -17.87 8.05
C ARG A 101 -0.44 -16.98 9.16
N ASP A 102 0.87 -16.75 9.13
CA ASP A 102 1.62 -16.02 10.15
C ASP A 102 1.68 -14.51 9.87
N ILE A 103 1.11 -14.04 8.76
CA ILE A 103 1.09 -12.61 8.42
C ILE A 103 0.56 -11.74 9.58
N PRO A 104 -0.57 -12.06 10.25
CA PRO A 104 -1.06 -11.21 11.33
C PRO A 104 -0.07 -11.10 12.51
N SER A 105 0.51 -12.21 12.95
CA SER A 105 1.46 -12.21 14.08
C SER A 105 2.75 -11.49 13.73
N ILE A 106 3.26 -11.68 12.50
CA ILE A 106 4.42 -10.96 11.97
C ILE A 106 4.17 -9.44 11.99
N ILE A 107 3.04 -9.01 11.43
CA ILE A 107 2.72 -7.58 11.32
C ILE A 107 2.48 -6.94 12.69
N SER A 108 1.77 -7.60 13.61
CA SER A 108 1.51 -7.07 14.95
C SER A 108 2.79 -6.79 15.75
N GLY A 109 3.83 -7.62 15.58
CA GLY A 109 5.10 -7.43 16.26
C GLY A 109 6.02 -6.40 15.61
N TRP A 110 6.02 -6.33 14.28
CA TRP A 110 7.00 -5.55 13.53
C TRP A 110 6.53 -4.15 13.12
N LEU A 111 5.25 -3.99 12.75
CA LEU A 111 4.75 -2.76 12.13
C LEU A 111 4.82 -1.55 13.07
N LYS A 112 4.52 -1.76 14.37
CA LYS A 112 4.47 -0.67 15.35
C LYS A 112 5.81 0.09 15.41
N GLU A 113 6.91 -0.64 15.53
CA GLU A 113 8.24 -0.04 15.61
C GLU A 113 8.57 0.80 14.36
N GLN A 114 8.22 0.29 13.18
CA GLN A 114 8.47 1.00 11.92
C GLN A 114 7.64 2.28 11.80
N VAL A 115 6.39 2.25 12.26
CA VAL A 115 5.51 3.43 12.29
C VAL A 115 6.02 4.46 13.30
N ASP A 116 6.39 4.03 14.50
CA ASP A 116 6.92 4.92 15.55
C ASP A 116 8.20 5.62 15.07
N GLN A 117 9.14 4.88 14.47
CA GLN A 117 10.37 5.46 13.89
C GLN A 117 10.09 6.46 12.76
N PHE A 118 9.12 6.16 11.90
CA PHE A 118 8.73 7.08 10.84
C PHE A 118 8.14 8.38 11.40
N LEU A 119 7.24 8.28 12.37
CA LEU A 119 6.61 9.45 13.01
C LEU A 119 7.66 10.32 13.72
N GLU A 120 8.58 9.69 14.45
CA GLU A 120 9.68 10.40 15.12
C GLU A 120 10.54 11.18 14.12
N GLN A 121 10.89 10.58 12.98
CA GLN A 121 11.63 11.27 11.91
C GLN A 121 10.87 12.46 11.31
N GLN A 122 9.54 12.44 11.36
CA GLN A 122 8.70 13.56 10.93
C GLN A 122 8.41 14.56 12.06
N GLY A 123 8.85 14.30 13.29
CA GLY A 123 8.60 15.14 14.47
C GLY A 123 7.20 14.99 15.07
N TYR A 124 6.57 13.82 14.90
CA TYR A 124 5.24 13.49 15.42
C TYR A 124 5.29 12.25 16.32
N SER A 125 4.22 12.02 17.09
CA SER A 125 3.96 10.76 17.80
C SER A 125 2.63 10.14 17.36
N ALA A 126 2.33 8.93 17.86
CA ALA A 126 1.07 8.25 17.55
C ALA A 126 -0.15 9.00 18.08
N GLU A 127 0.00 9.77 19.16
CA GLU A 127 -1.05 10.58 19.78
C GLU A 127 -1.46 11.78 18.92
N ASP A 128 -0.58 12.24 18.01
CA ASP A 128 -0.89 13.33 17.07
C ASP A 128 -1.80 12.88 15.92
N LEU A 129 -1.99 11.56 15.75
CA LEU A 129 -2.74 10.99 14.64
C LEU A 129 -4.24 10.95 14.95
N SER A 130 -5.03 11.65 14.14
CA SER A 130 -6.50 11.61 14.25
C SER A 130 -7.12 10.40 13.54
N VAL A 131 -6.46 9.88 12.50
CA VAL A 131 -6.99 8.82 11.63
C VAL A 131 -5.85 7.93 11.13
N PHE A 132 -6.10 6.61 11.12
CA PHE A 132 -5.24 5.63 10.46
C PHE A 132 -5.93 5.13 9.18
N LEU A 133 -5.17 5.09 8.09
CA LEU A 133 -5.58 4.44 6.83
C LEU A 133 -4.66 3.25 6.59
N ALA A 134 -5.18 2.04 6.81
CA ALA A 134 -4.45 0.79 6.63
C ALA A 134 -4.95 0.04 5.37
N HIS A 135 -4.04 -0.65 4.68
CA HIS A 135 -4.42 -1.52 3.57
C HIS A 135 -5.17 -2.77 4.10
N PRO A 136 -6.36 -3.08 3.59
CA PRO A 136 -7.16 -4.20 4.09
C PRO A 136 -6.70 -5.54 3.51
N GLY A 137 -5.58 -6.07 4.01
CA GLY A 137 -4.96 -7.32 3.53
C GLY A 137 -5.66 -8.63 3.93
N GLY A 138 -6.85 -8.59 4.53
CA GLY A 138 -7.64 -9.77 4.92
C GLY A 138 -8.15 -9.75 6.37
N LYS A 139 -9.24 -10.47 6.65
CA LYS A 139 -9.83 -10.57 8.00
C LYS A 139 -9.03 -11.51 8.89
N LYS A 140 -8.17 -10.93 9.72
CA LYS A 140 -7.84 -11.36 11.10
C LYS A 140 -7.13 -10.19 11.79
N SER A 141 -7.94 -9.28 12.30
CA SER A 141 -7.50 -8.17 13.15
C SER A 141 -8.59 -8.00 14.21
N ASP A 142 -8.52 -8.85 15.23
CA ASP A 142 -9.06 -8.59 16.56
C ASP A 142 -7.88 -8.16 17.44
#